data_AF-A0A2D0QFM6-F1
#
_entry.id   AF-A0A2D0QFM6-F1
#
_cell.length_a   1.000
_cell.length_b   1.000
_cell.length_c   1.000
_cell.angle_alpha   90.00
_cell.angle_beta   90.00
_cell.angle_gamma   90.00
#
_symmetry.space_group_name_H-M   'P 1'
#
loop_
_entity.id
_entity.type
_entity.pdbx_description
1 polymer ?
#
loop_
_entity_poly.entity_id
_entity_poly.type
_entity_poly.pdbx_seq_one_letter_code
_entity_poly.pdbx_strand_id
1 'polypeptide(L)'
;MGLHTMFCRGARALTKIKLSMSPFCVLSSEPYRVIHDRKQRRFIIRLDDGGKVQSAVLKYSYRSDGHLHLLSTQVPESFRGKGVAASLAKAALDFVVEERLKASISCWYIKKYIQENPRHGYQVHTED
;
A
#
# COMPACT_ATOMS: atom_id res chain seq x y z
N MET A 1 -49.71 -9.86 -26.21
CA MET A 1 -48.99 -8.71 -26.78
C MET A 1 -49.07 -7.58 -25.77
N GLY A 2 -47.90 -7.12 -25.28
CA GLY A 2 -47.68 -5.83 -24.61
C GLY A 2 -48.38 -5.56 -23.27
N LEU A 3 -47.72 -5.86 -22.14
CA LEU A 3 -47.94 -5.08 -20.92
C LEU A 3 -46.83 -4.02 -20.84
N HIS A 4 -47.27 -2.77 -21.00
CA HIS A 4 -46.47 -1.56 -21.01
C HIS A 4 -46.35 -1.02 -19.58
N THR A 5 -45.18 -0.47 -19.29
CA THR A 5 -44.93 0.68 -18.39
C THR A 5 -45.25 0.57 -16.90
N MET A 6 -44.17 0.39 -16.13
CA MET A 6 -43.59 1.42 -15.24
C MET A 6 -44.56 2.42 -14.60
N PHE A 7 -44.63 2.43 -13.27
CA PHE A 7 -44.50 3.68 -12.53
C PHE A 7 -43.82 3.45 -11.17
N CYS A 8 -42.59 3.95 -11.06
CA CYS A 8 -41.83 4.05 -9.83
C CYS A 8 -42.49 5.02 -8.87
N ARG A 9 -42.67 4.63 -7.60
CA ARG A 9 -42.56 5.58 -6.47
C ARG A 9 -42.05 4.88 -5.20
N GLY A 10 -40.93 5.41 -4.71
CA GLY A 10 -40.67 5.59 -3.29
C GLY A 10 -40.20 4.37 -2.50
N ALA A 11 -38.88 4.23 -2.36
CA ALA A 11 -38.29 3.50 -1.25
C ALA A 11 -37.48 4.49 -0.39
N ARG A 12 -38.10 4.97 0.70
CA ARG A 12 -37.37 5.25 1.94
C ARG A 12 -37.21 3.92 2.64
N ALA A 13 -36.02 3.33 2.62
CA ALA A 13 -35.62 2.36 3.62
C ALA A 13 -34.15 1.98 3.47
N LEU A 14 -33.42 2.18 4.56
CA LEU A 14 -32.59 1.16 5.21
C LEU A 14 -31.58 0.44 4.30
N THR A 15 -30.31 0.72 4.55
CA THR A 15 -29.37 -0.40 4.65
C THR A 15 -28.39 -0.15 5.77
N LYS A 16 -28.74 -0.70 6.93
CA LYS A 16 -27.82 -1.37 7.84
C LYS A 16 -26.62 -1.88 7.05
N ILE A 17 -25.47 -1.26 7.27
CA ILE A 17 -24.18 -1.76 6.78
C ILE A 17 -24.00 -3.12 7.45
N LYS A 18 -24.31 -4.16 6.69
CA LYS A 18 -24.07 -5.54 7.05
C LYS A 18 -22.56 -5.70 7.00
N LEU A 19 -21.90 -5.53 8.15
CA LEU A 19 -20.53 -6.00 8.35
C LEU A 19 -20.56 -7.53 8.16
N SER A 20 -20.43 -7.98 6.91
CA SER A 20 -19.99 -9.34 6.64
C SER A 20 -18.48 -9.34 6.77
N MET A 21 -18.02 -9.75 7.96
CA MET A 21 -16.67 -10.24 8.19
C MET A 21 -16.41 -11.40 7.22
N SER A 22 -15.77 -11.10 6.11
CA SER A 22 -14.93 -12.04 5.38
C SER A 22 -13.48 -11.63 5.61
N PRO A 23 -12.57 -12.52 6.02
CA PRO A 23 -11.17 -12.16 6.28
C PRO A 23 -10.35 -11.89 5.00
N PHE A 24 -10.99 -11.94 3.82
CA PHE A 24 -10.34 -11.87 2.52
C PHE A 24 -11.11 -10.94 1.57
N CYS A 25 -10.87 -9.65 1.70
CA CYS A 25 -10.81 -8.71 0.58
C CYS A 25 -10.40 -7.36 1.15
N VAL A 26 -9.08 -7.17 1.30
CA VAL A 26 -8.54 -5.83 1.47
C VAL A 26 -8.80 -5.12 0.15
N LEU A 27 -9.80 -4.22 0.18
CA LEU A 27 -10.08 -3.29 -0.89
C LEU A 27 -8.77 -2.54 -1.19
N SER A 28 -8.19 -2.80 -2.36
CA SER A 28 -6.97 -2.15 -2.84
C SER A 28 -7.30 -0.73 -3.32
N SER A 29 -7.74 0.12 -2.39
CA SER A 29 -7.80 1.56 -2.59
C SER A 29 -6.82 2.12 -1.59
N GLU A 30 -5.57 2.27 -2.00
CA GLU A 30 -4.52 2.87 -1.18
C GLU A 30 -4.87 4.35 -1.01
N PRO A 31 -5.43 4.78 0.14
CA PRO A 31 -5.89 6.15 0.30
C PRO A 31 -4.71 7.11 0.54
N TYR A 32 -3.49 6.58 0.57
CA TYR A 32 -2.29 7.29 0.96
C TYR A 32 -1.50 7.70 -0.26
N ARG A 33 -1.30 9.01 -0.40
CA ARG A 33 -0.43 9.56 -1.44
C ARG A 33 1.03 9.34 -1.08
N VAL A 34 1.69 8.43 -1.80
CA VAL A 34 3.14 8.21 -1.68
C VAL A 34 3.89 9.20 -2.56
N ILE A 35 4.88 9.87 -1.97
CA ILE A 35 5.79 10.79 -2.64
C ILE A 35 7.14 10.10 -2.71
N HIS A 36 7.63 9.89 -3.93
CA HIS A 36 8.96 9.34 -4.16
C HIS A 36 10.00 10.45 -4.26
N ASP A 37 10.87 10.56 -3.25
CA ASP A 37 12.02 11.46 -3.28
C ASP A 37 13.28 10.69 -3.70
N ARG A 38 13.55 10.69 -5.02
CA ARG A 38 14.74 10.05 -5.60
C ARG A 38 16.04 10.69 -5.12
N LYS A 39 16.06 12.00 -4.87
CA LYS A 39 17.27 12.74 -4.43
C LYS A 39 17.68 12.30 -3.04
N GLN A 40 16.71 12.18 -2.15
CA GLN A 40 16.95 11.77 -0.77
C GLN A 40 16.77 10.26 -0.55
N ARG A 41 16.54 9.50 -1.63
CA ARG A 41 16.38 8.04 -1.67
C ARG A 41 15.40 7.55 -0.60
N ARG A 42 14.21 8.15 -0.61
CA ARG A 42 13.16 7.85 0.36
C ARG A 42 11.78 7.98 -0.25
N PHE A 43 10.84 7.18 0.25
CA PHE A 43 9.42 7.33 -0.02
C PHE A 43 8.76 7.96 1.20
N ILE A 44 7.85 8.90 0.99
CA ILE A 44 7.24 9.72 2.04
C ILE A 44 5.73 9.69 1.86
N ILE A 45 4.98 9.43 2.92
CA ILE A 45 3.53 9.64 2.96
C ILE A 45 3.26 10.71 4.01
N ARG A 46 2.51 11.74 3.62
CA ARG A 46 2.03 12.77 4.55
C ARG A 46 0.70 12.33 5.13
N LEU A 47 0.60 12.32 6.45
CA LEU A 47 -0.55 11.82 7.20
C LEU A 47 -1.04 12.95 8.10
N ASP A 48 -2.33 13.22 8.09
CA ASP A 48 -2.98 14.16 9.00
C ASP A 48 -3.85 13.39 9.98
N ASP A 49 -3.64 13.63 11.28
CA ASP A 49 -4.41 13.04 12.37
C ASP A 49 -5.03 14.17 13.19
N GLY A 50 -6.14 14.74 12.69
CA GLY A 50 -6.94 15.71 13.44
C GLY A 50 -6.17 16.94 13.92
N GLY A 51 -5.24 17.44 13.11
CA GLY A 51 -4.41 18.61 13.43
C GLY A 51 -2.95 18.28 13.80
N LYS A 52 -2.57 17.01 13.93
CA LYS A 52 -1.16 16.59 14.03
C LYS A 52 -0.67 16.04 12.69
N VAL A 53 0.15 16.82 12.01
CA VAL A 53 0.79 16.39 10.76
C VAL A 53 1.93 15.44 11.10
N GLN A 54 1.84 14.21 10.61
CA GLN A 54 2.89 13.20 10.71
C GLN A 54 3.32 12.75 9.32
N SER A 55 4.44 12.05 9.25
CA SER A 55 4.92 11.52 7.97
C SER A 55 5.52 10.15 8.17
N ALA A 56 5.09 9.21 7.33
CA ALA A 56 5.70 7.90 7.25
C ALA A 56 6.77 7.93 6.17
N VAL A 57 7.94 7.37 6.46
CA VAL A 57 9.07 7.38 5.54
C VAL A 57 9.67 5.99 5.38
N LEU A 58 9.91 5.57 4.15
CA LEU A 58 10.69 4.38 3.83
C LEU A 58 12.01 4.83 3.24
N LYS A 59 13.11 4.40 3.85
CA LYS A 59 14.47 4.72 3.38
C LYS A 59 15.01 3.57 2.55
N TYR A 60 15.72 3.91 1.49
CA TYR A 60 16.45 2.95 0.69
C TYR A 60 17.83 3.51 0.29
N SER A 61 18.73 2.63 -0.09
CA SER A 61 20.04 2.98 -0.65
C SER A 61 20.32 2.18 -1.92
N TYR A 62 21.31 2.59 -2.70
CA TYR A 62 21.83 1.76 -3.77
C TYR A 62 23.07 1.05 -3.24
N ARG A 63 23.17 -0.25 -3.52
CA ARG A 63 24.41 -0.99 -3.30
C ARG A 63 25.38 -0.80 -4.46
N SER A 64 26.65 -1.10 -4.20
CA SER A 64 27.74 -1.05 -5.18
C SER A 64 27.51 -1.98 -6.39
N ASP A 65 26.76 -3.07 -6.18
CA ASP A 65 26.31 -4.03 -7.19
C ASP A 65 25.12 -3.54 -8.05
N GLY A 66 24.62 -2.32 -7.81
CA GLY A 66 23.50 -1.75 -8.55
C GLY A 66 22.12 -2.17 -8.02
N HIS A 67 22.07 -2.93 -6.91
CA HIS A 67 20.81 -3.36 -6.31
C HIS A 67 20.24 -2.28 -5.38
N LEU A 68 18.92 -2.14 -5.37
CA LEU A 68 18.18 -1.23 -4.51
C LEU A 68 17.99 -1.85 -3.12
N HIS A 69 18.65 -1.30 -2.11
CA HIS A 69 18.58 -1.83 -0.75
C HIS A 69 17.47 -1.14 0.05
N LEU A 70 16.39 -1.88 0.34
CA LEU A 70 15.27 -1.42 1.16
C LEU A 70 15.63 -1.59 2.65
N LEU A 71 15.87 -0.47 3.34
CA LEU A 71 16.45 -0.45 4.68
C LEU A 71 15.41 -0.65 5.78
N SER A 72 14.60 0.38 6.04
CA SER A 72 13.61 0.35 7.11
C SER A 72 12.51 1.37 6.86
N THR A 73 11.31 1.03 7.33
CA THR A 73 10.12 1.85 7.21
C THR A 73 9.80 2.46 8.57
N GLN A 74 9.80 3.78 8.66
CA GLN A 74 9.40 4.52 9.85
C GLN A 74 7.96 4.98 9.68
N VAL A 75 7.04 4.34 10.40
CA VAL A 75 5.63 4.73 10.45
C VAL A 75 5.30 5.17 11.87
N PRO A 76 4.68 6.34 12.04
CA PRO A 76 4.27 6.78 13.37
C PRO A 76 3.20 5.86 13.95
N GLU A 77 3.17 5.76 15.28
CA GLU A 77 2.36 4.79 16.01
C GLU A 77 0.85 4.93 15.74
N SER A 78 0.35 6.17 15.67
CA SER A 78 -1.06 6.49 15.38
C SER A 78 -1.59 5.93 14.05
N PHE A 79 -0.68 5.55 13.14
CA PHE A 79 -0.99 5.03 11.82
C PHE A 79 -0.52 3.58 11.60
N ARG A 80 0.08 2.94 12.62
CA ARG A 80 0.37 1.51 12.56
C ARG A 80 -0.95 0.73 12.51
N GLY A 81 -0.95 -0.40 11.80
CA GLY A 81 -2.16 -1.21 11.59
C GLY A 81 -3.14 -0.66 10.55
N LYS A 82 -2.96 0.58 10.04
CA LYS A 82 -3.81 1.17 8.99
C LYS A 82 -3.31 0.94 7.56
N GLY A 83 -2.32 0.06 7.36
CA GLY A 83 -1.77 -0.26 6.04
C GLY A 83 -0.79 0.77 5.45
N VAL A 84 -0.40 1.82 6.18
CA VAL A 84 0.54 2.84 5.67
C VAL A 84 1.90 2.25 5.27
N ALA A 85 2.44 1.34 6.07
CA ALA A 85 3.70 0.68 5.79
C ALA A 85 3.61 -0.22 4.53
N ALA A 86 2.45 -0.84 4.31
CA ALA A 86 2.18 -1.64 3.12
C ALA A 86 2.18 -0.76 1.86
N SER A 87 1.56 0.42 1.89
CA SER A 87 1.60 1.36 0.77
C SER A 87 3.00 1.86 0.46
N LEU A 88 3.83 2.14 1.48
CA LEU A 88 5.24 2.48 1.27
C LEU A 88 6.01 1.33 0.63
N ALA A 89 5.86 0.11 1.17
CA ALA A 89 6.54 -1.07 0.67
C ALA A 89 6.12 -1.39 -0.77
N LYS A 90 4.82 -1.31 -1.08
CA LYS A 90 4.29 -1.49 -2.42
C LYS A 90 4.90 -0.49 -3.39
N ALA A 91 4.86 0.82 -3.08
CA ALA A 91 5.46 1.83 -3.95
C ALA A 91 6.97 1.63 -4.17
N ALA A 92 7.70 1.20 -3.13
CA ALA A 92 9.12 0.92 -3.25
C ALA A 92 9.41 -0.32 -4.12
N LEU A 93 8.59 -1.36 -4.02
CA LEU A 93 8.72 -2.58 -4.84
C LEU A 93 8.24 -2.34 -6.27
N ASP A 94 7.16 -1.58 -6.46
CA ASP A 94 6.65 -1.18 -7.77
C ASP A 94 7.74 -0.44 -8.56
N PHE A 95 8.41 0.52 -7.91
CA PHE A 95 9.56 1.21 -8.49
C PHE A 95 10.68 0.27 -8.95
N VAL A 96 10.97 -0.80 -8.19
CA VAL A 96 11.98 -1.80 -8.54
C VAL A 96 11.54 -2.61 -9.76
N VAL A 97 10.28 -3.02 -9.81
CA VAL A 97 9.71 -3.78 -10.93
C VAL A 97 9.66 -2.92 -12.19
N GLU A 98 9.19 -1.68 -12.09
CA GLU A 98 9.09 -0.71 -13.18
C GLU A 98 10.45 -0.40 -13.79
N GLU A 99 11.47 -0.13 -12.96
CA GLU A 99 12.84 0.13 -13.44
C GLU A 99 13.62 -1.17 -13.74
N ARG A 100 12.98 -2.35 -13.60
CA ARG A 100 13.59 -3.68 -13.76
C ARG A 100 14.90 -3.83 -12.98
N LEU A 101 14.97 -3.20 -11.82
CA LEU A 101 16.08 -3.30 -10.91
C LEU A 101 15.94 -4.56 -10.06
N LYS A 102 17.01 -4.87 -9.33
CA LYS A 102 16.96 -5.86 -8.25
C LYS A 102 16.92 -5.13 -6.93
N ALA A 103 16.11 -5.61 -5.99
CA ALA A 103 16.03 -5.09 -4.65
C ALA A 103 16.62 -6.07 -3.64
N SER A 104 17.39 -5.56 -2.69
CA SER A 104 17.85 -6.32 -1.52
C SER A 104 17.10 -5.80 -0.30
N ILE A 105 16.48 -6.69 0.47
CA ILE A 105 15.56 -6.28 1.53
C ILE A 105 16.18 -6.59 2.89
N SER A 106 16.57 -5.57 3.65
CA SER A 106 17.03 -5.75 5.03
C SER A 106 15.91 -5.63 6.05
N CYS A 107 14.81 -4.96 5.72
CA CYS A 107 13.68 -4.79 6.64
C CYS A 107 12.86 -6.07 6.77
N TRP A 108 12.80 -6.64 7.98
CA TRP A 108 11.96 -7.80 8.29
C TRP A 108 10.48 -7.60 7.88
N TYR A 109 9.95 -6.38 8.05
CA TYR A 109 8.57 -6.07 7.72
C TYR A 109 8.29 -6.18 6.21
N ILE A 110 9.21 -5.71 5.37
CA ILE A 110 9.05 -5.76 3.91
C ILE A 110 9.18 -7.21 3.43
N LYS A 111 10.10 -8.01 4.01
CA LYS A 111 10.18 -9.45 3.75
C LYS A 111 8.84 -10.13 4.08
N LYS A 112 8.28 -9.84 5.25
CA LYS A 112 6.95 -10.34 5.65
C LYS A 112 5.85 -9.90 4.67
N TYR A 113 5.84 -8.64 4.26
CA TYR A 113 4.87 -8.11 3.31
C TYR A 113 4.88 -8.87 1.98
N ILE A 114 6.06 -9.21 1.45
CA ILE A 114 6.18 -9.99 0.21
C ILE A 114 5.65 -11.42 0.40
N GLN A 115 5.97 -12.06 1.53
CA GLN A 115 5.46 -13.40 1.85
C GLN A 115 3.94 -13.43 1.98
N GLU A 116 3.34 -12.37 2.54
CA GLU A 116 1.89 -12.22 2.65
C GLU A 116 1.22 -11.84 1.31
N ASN A 117 1.99 -11.36 0.32
CA ASN A 117 1.51 -10.89 -0.98
C ASN A 117 2.22 -11.58 -2.17
N PRO A 118 2.20 -12.93 -2.26
CA PRO A 118 2.94 -13.66 -3.30
C PRO A 118 2.39 -13.41 -4.71
N ARG A 119 1.14 -12.96 -4.83
CA ARG A 119 0.45 -12.69 -6.11
C ARG A 119 1.10 -11.60 -6.97
N HIS A 120 1.92 -10.74 -6.37
CA HIS A 120 2.56 -9.64 -7.06
C HIS A 120 3.91 -10.00 -7.71
N GLY A 121 4.43 -11.21 -7.45
CA GLY A 121 5.67 -11.65 -8.09
C GLY A 121 6.92 -10.88 -7.66
N TYR A 122 6.87 -10.04 -6.62
CA TYR A 122 8.02 -9.26 -6.16
C TYR A 122 9.26 -10.11 -5.86
N GLN A 123 9.06 -11.39 -5.49
CA GLN A 123 10.12 -12.35 -5.22
C GLN A 123 11.14 -12.51 -6.35
N VAL A 124 10.75 -12.31 -7.62
CA VAL A 124 11.68 -12.46 -8.75
C VAL A 124 12.68 -11.31 -8.85
N HIS A 125 12.37 -10.16 -8.24
CA HIS A 125 13.22 -8.97 -8.22
C HIS A 125 13.96 -8.82 -6.90
N THR A 126 13.69 -9.67 -5.91
CA THR A 126 14.26 -9.51 -4.56
C THR A 126 15.32 -10.56 -4.27
N GLU A 127 16.51 -10.12 -3.89
CA GLU A 127 17.60 -10.96 -3.39
C GLU A 127 17.64 -10.91 -1.85
N ASP A 128 17.93 -12.06 -1.23
CA ASP A 128 18.08 -12.24 0.22
C ASP A 128 19.44 -11.75 0.72
#